data_AF-A0ABD0QTV0-F1
#
_entry.id   AF-A0ABD0QTV0-F1
#
_cell.length_a   1.000
_cell.length_b   1.000
_cell.length_c   1.000
_cell.angle_alpha   90.00
_cell.angle_beta   90.00
_cell.angle_gamma   90.00
#
_symmetry.space_group_name_H-M   'P 1'
#
loop_
_entity.id
_entity.type
_entity.pdbx_description
1 polymer ?
#
loop_
_entity_poly.entity_id
_entity_poly.type
_entity_poly.pdbx_seq_one_letter_code
_entity_poly.pdbx_strand_id
1 'polypeptide(L)' 'CSSECGRGSRKRTVTCTNPQGLCDPVSRPAEVETCEDHSKCYEWKTGEWSK' A
#
# COMPACT_ATOMS: atom_id res chain seq x y z
N CYS A 1 -0.69 -3.33 -5.05
CA CYS A 1 -2.05 -3.17 -4.52
C CYS A 1 -2.98 -4.02 -5.37
N SER A 2 -4.09 -4.56 -4.85
CA SER A 2 -5.04 -5.37 -5.62
C SER A 2 -5.81 -4.58 -6.66
N SER A 3 -5.98 -3.28 -6.42
CA SER A 3 -6.60 -2.35 -7.34
C SER A 3 -5.54 -1.69 -8.21
N GLU A 4 -5.87 -1.43 -9.48
CA GLU A 4 -4.99 -0.73 -10.41
C GLU A 4 -4.83 0.75 -10.07
N CYS A 5 -5.86 1.34 -9.46
CA CYS A 5 -5.83 2.68 -8.89
C CYS A 5 -6.87 2.78 -7.75
N GLY A 6 -6.74 3.77 -6.87
CA GLY A 6 -7.60 3.99 -5.71
C GLY A 6 -7.38 3.00 -4.58
N ARG A 7 -8.45 2.68 -3.85
CA ARG A 7 -8.42 1.81 -2.68
C ARG A 7 -8.37 0.35 -3.08
N GLY A 8 -7.50 -0.42 -2.43
CA GLY A 8 -7.40 -1.87 -2.57
C GLY A 8 -6.80 -2.52 -1.34
N SER A 9 -6.34 -3.76 -1.50
CA SER A 9 -5.62 -4.50 -0.47
C SER A 9 -4.25 -4.95 -0.97
N ARG A 10 -3.28 -5.10 -0.08
CA ARG A 10 -1.97 -5.69 -0.41
C ARG A 10 -1.52 -6.64 0.69
N LYS A 11 -0.81 -7.69 0.29
CA LYS A 11 -0.05 -8.52 1.22
C LYS A 11 1.24 -7.82 1.59
N ARG A 12 1.60 -7.87 2.86
CA ARG A 12 2.86 -7.39 3.41
C ARG A 12 3.53 -8.48 4.23
N THR A 13 4.85 -8.43 4.27
CA THR A 13 5.63 -9.33 5.12
C THR A 13 5.53 -8.85 6.57
N VAL A 14 5.12 -9.73 7.47
CA VAL A 14 5.10 -9.48 8.91
C VAL A 14 6.17 -10.36 9.55
N THR A 15 7.23 -9.73 10.06
CA THR A 15 8.35 -10.42 10.71
C THR A 15 8.55 -9.89 12.12
N CYS A 16 8.87 -10.81 13.03
CA CYS A 16 9.31 -10.45 14.37
C CYS A 16 10.74 -9.90 14.29
N THR A 17 10.93 -8.64 14.70
CA THR A 17 12.26 -8.00 14.75
C THR A 17 12.95 -8.14 16.11
N ASN A 18 12.27 -8.73 17.10
CA ASN A 18 12.84 -8.99 18.41
C ASN A 18 13.95 -10.07 18.28
N PRO A 19 15.22 -9.76 18.64
CA PRO A 19 16.33 -10.70 18.51
C PRO A 19 16.24 -11.90 19.44
N GLN A 20 15.45 -11.82 20.52
CA GLN A 20 15.15 -12.95 21.39
C GLN A 20 13.98 -13.81 20.89
N GLY A 21 13.31 -13.41 19.79
CA GLY A 21 12.20 -14.15 19.18
C GLY A 21 10.88 -14.12 19.98
N LEU A 22 10.80 -13.30 21.03
CA LEU A 22 9.66 -13.24 21.96
C LEU A 22 8.54 -12.31 21.46
N CYS A 23 8.09 -12.46 20.22
CA CYS A 23 6.91 -11.74 19.75
C CYS A 23 5.64 -12.47 20.19
N ASP A 24 4.70 -11.74 20.80
CA ASP A 24 3.39 -12.27 21.18
C ASP A 24 2.56 -12.57 19.91
N PRO A 25 2.18 -13.84 19.66
CA PRO A 25 1.36 -14.22 18.52
C PRO A 25 0.02 -13.49 18.45
N VAL A 26 -0.55 -13.11 19.60
CA VAL A 26 -1.85 -12.40 19.68
C VAL A 26 -1.70 -10.96 19.18
N SER A 27 -0.53 -10.35 19.37
CA SER A 27 -0.21 -9.01 18.87
C SER A 27 0.18 -8.97 17.39
N ARG A 28 0.28 -10.13 16.72
CA ARG A 28 0.76 -10.22 15.33
C ARG A 28 -0.13 -9.38 14.41
N PRO A 29 0.45 -8.39 13.71
CA PRO A 29 -0.32 -7.60 12.77
C PRO A 29 -0.84 -8.43 11.59
N ALA A 30 -1.97 -8.05 11.01
CA ALA A 30 -2.49 -8.70 9.81
C ALA A 30 -1.52 -8.58 8.62
N GLU A 31 -1.36 -9.69 7.88
CA GLU A 31 -0.53 -9.76 6.66
C GLU A 31 -1.17 -9.07 5.46
N VAL A 32 -2.48 -8.81 5.53
CA VAL A 32 -3.20 -8.03 4.53
C VAL A 32 -3.54 -6.67 5.12
N GLU A 33 -3.22 -5.62 4.39
CA GLU A 33 -3.56 -4.25 4.75
C GLU A 33 -4.26 -3.53 3.58
N THR A 34 -4.96 -2.44 3.91
CA THR A 34 -5.51 -1.54 2.89
C THR A 34 -4.36 -0.78 2.24
N CYS A 35 -4.43 -0.60 0.92
CA CYS A 35 -3.58 0.29 0.15
C CYS A 35 -4.43 1.30 -0.60
N GLU A 36 -3.84 2.47 -0.88
CA GLU A 36 -4.48 3.52 -1.66
C GLU A 36 -3.45 4.13 -2.60
N ASP A 37 -3.69 4.00 -3.91
CA ASP A 37 -2.77 4.46 -4.96
C ASP A 37 -3.54 5.17 -6.07
N HIS A 38 -3.49 6.50 -6.08
CA HIS A 38 -4.19 7.31 -7.10
C HIS A 38 -3.31 7.70 -8.29
N SER A 39 -2.05 7.23 -8.33
CA SER A 39 -1.09 7.64 -9.38
C SER A 39 -1.54 7.26 -10.79
N LYS A 40 -2.34 6.20 -10.93
CA LYS A 40 -2.88 5.71 -12.20
C LYS A 40 -4.34 6.05 -12.45
N CYS A 41 -4.99 6.76 -11.52
CA CYS A 41 -6.41 7.09 -11.67
C CYS A 41 -6.66 8.24 -12.65
N TYR A 42 -5.66 9.07 -12.88
CA TYR A 42 -5.82 10.32 -13.63
C TYR A 42 -4.67 10.51 -14.60
N GLU A 43 -4.97 11.14 -15.72
CA GLU A 43 -3.99 11.53 -16.74
C GLU A 43 -3.98 13.05 -16.87
N TRP A 44 -2.79 13.64 -16.83
CA TRP A 44 -2.61 15.06 -17.11
C TRP A 44 -2.71 15.30 -18.61
N LYS A 45 -3.66 16.13 -19.02
CA LYS A 45 -3.74 16.63 -20.39
C LYS A 45 -3.02 17.96 -20.46
N THR A 46 -2.01 18.05 -21.31
CA THR A 46 -1.32 19.30 -21.64
C THR A 46 -1.88 19.88 -22.93
N GLY A 47 -1.71 21.19 -23.12
CA GLY A 47 -2.12 21.90 -24.32
C GLY A 47 -1.21 23.09 -24.58
N GLU A 48 -1.24 23.58 -25.82
CA GLU A 48 -0.45 24.74 -26.23
C GLU A 48 -0.86 25.99 -25.44
N TRP A 49 0.13 26.79 -25.05
CA TRP A 49 -0.11 28.08 -24.41
C TRP A 49 -0.73 29.06 -25.42
N SER A 50 -1.79 29.77 -25.00
CA SER A 50 -2.43 30.81 -25.82
C SER A 50 -1.64 32.12 -25.73
N LYS A 51 -1.54 32.85 -26.84
CA LYS A 51 -0.89 34.17 -26.93
C LYS A 51 -1.82 35.30 -26.50
#